data_AF-A0A061RPZ2-F1
#
_entry.id   AF-A0A061RPZ2-F1
#
_cell.length_a   1.000
_cell.length_b   1.000
_cell.length_c   1.000
_cell.angle_alpha   90.00
_cell.angle_beta   90.00
_cell.angle_gamma   90.00
#
_symmetry.space_group_name_H-M   'P 1'
#
loop_
_entity.id
_entity.type
_entity.pdbx_description
1 polymer ?
#
loop_
_entity_poly.entity_id
_entity_poly.type
_entity_poly.pdbx_seq_one_letter_code
_entity_poly.pdbx_strand_id
1 'polypeptide(L)'
;MYCSGNSGNFNAGLMVVVKPLEEDYRRLCDTVGDVRSGWETNEEKALNEVFRDRWTPLPPSLNSSKRCFRHAPELWNSMLDSMEVLHFVGGKPWQANPRDWEESAHYAPLFDLCVRARRISGPPPIKLTAWVPAATPRPSQPEAKFDVPVGSSYSLKHPKQTY
;
A
#
# COMPACT_ATOMS: atom_id res chain seq x y z
N MET A 1 -25.63 -8.98 -0.04
CA MET A 1 -24.66 -9.92 0.53
C MET A 1 -23.39 -9.11 0.75
N TYR A 2 -22.93 -8.96 1.99
CA TYR A 2 -21.62 -8.35 2.25
C TYR A 2 -20.55 -9.30 1.70
N CYS A 3 -19.45 -8.75 1.18
CA CYS A 3 -18.29 -9.49 0.66
C CYS A 3 -18.50 -10.22 -0.69
N SER A 4 -18.48 -9.48 -1.80
CA SER A 4 -18.35 -10.07 -3.14
C SER A 4 -17.22 -9.40 -3.94
N GLY A 5 -16.32 -10.22 -4.51
CA GLY A 5 -15.14 -9.79 -5.27
C GLY A 5 -13.81 -10.35 -4.73
N ASN A 6 -12.85 -10.62 -5.61
CA ASN A 6 -11.45 -11.02 -5.30
C ASN A 6 -11.27 -12.02 -4.13
N SER A 7 -11.92 -13.18 -4.21
CA SER A 7 -11.90 -14.24 -3.17
C SER A 7 -12.36 -13.79 -1.77
N GLY A 8 -13.20 -12.74 -1.71
CA GLY A 8 -13.71 -12.17 -0.46
C GLY A 8 -12.88 -11.00 0.08
N ASN A 9 -11.89 -10.51 -0.69
CA ASN A 9 -11.04 -9.38 -0.32
C ASN A 9 -11.31 -8.15 -1.21
N PHE A 10 -10.97 -6.96 -0.71
CA PHE A 10 -10.94 -5.71 -1.46
C PHE A 10 -9.52 -5.16 -1.61
N ASN A 11 -9.30 -4.33 -2.63
CA ASN A 11 -8.06 -3.58 -2.77
C ASN A 11 -8.04 -2.36 -1.83
N ALA A 12 -6.97 -2.20 -1.06
CA ALA A 12 -6.89 -1.15 -0.04
C ALA A 12 -6.55 0.26 -0.56
N GLY A 13 -6.46 0.45 -1.89
CA GLY A 13 -6.19 1.75 -2.50
C GLY A 13 -7.23 2.82 -2.19
N LEU A 14 -8.50 2.41 -2.05
CA LEU A 14 -9.57 3.27 -1.58
C LEU A 14 -10.55 2.43 -0.74
N MET A 15 -10.87 2.94 0.44
CA MET A 15 -11.93 2.43 1.31
C MET A 15 -12.67 3.62 1.92
N VAL A 16 -13.99 3.47 2.06
CA VAL A 16 -14.84 4.46 2.77
C VAL A 16 -15.37 3.82 4.05
N VAL A 17 -14.99 4.38 5.20
CA VAL A 17 -15.47 3.93 6.52
C VAL A 17 -16.50 4.92 7.03
N VAL A 18 -17.78 4.59 6.87
CA VAL A 18 -18.91 5.50 7.21
C VAL A 18 -19.06 5.70 8.72
N LYS A 19 -18.54 4.75 9.53
CA LYS A 19 -18.58 4.80 11.00
C LYS A 19 -17.33 4.12 11.58
N PRO A 20 -16.22 4.85 11.77
CA PRO A 20 -15.05 4.28 12.43
C PRO A 20 -15.40 3.98 13.89
N LEU A 21 -15.11 2.75 14.33
CA LEU A 21 -15.26 2.37 15.74
C LEU A 21 -13.88 2.31 16.39
N GLU A 22 -13.80 2.62 17.69
CA GLU A 22 -12.57 2.41 18.47
C GLU A 22 -12.14 0.93 18.45
N GLU A 23 -13.10 0.02 18.37
CA GLU A 23 -12.87 -1.41 18.19
C GLU A 23 -12.13 -1.72 16.87
N ASP A 24 -12.45 -1.05 15.76
CA ASP A 24 -11.77 -1.25 14.48
C ASP A 24 -10.27 -0.90 14.61
N TYR A 25 -9.97 0.19 15.34
CA TYR A 25 -8.60 0.59 15.63
C TYR A 25 -7.86 -0.44 16.48
N ARG A 26 -8.47 -0.94 17.57
CA ARG A 26 -7.86 -1.97 18.42
C ARG A 26 -7.58 -3.26 17.63
N ARG A 27 -8.55 -3.72 16.83
CA ARG A 27 -8.38 -4.92 15.99
C ARG A 27 -7.29 -4.73 14.94
N LEU A 28 -7.14 -3.54 14.36
CA LEU A 28 -6.01 -3.20 13.49
C LEU A 28 -4.67 -3.24 14.25
N CYS A 29 -4.61 -2.66 15.45
CA CYS A 29 -3.41 -2.72 16.29
C CYS A 29 -3.03 -4.15 16.66
N ASP A 30 -3.99 -5.00 16.99
CA ASP A 30 -3.75 -6.41 17.30
C ASP A 30 -3.23 -7.16 16.07
N THR A 31 -3.89 -6.97 14.92
CA THR A 31 -3.47 -7.57 13.63
C THR A 31 -2.06 -7.14 13.21
N VAL A 32 -1.68 -5.89 13.49
CA VAL A 32 -0.33 -5.35 13.23
C VAL A 32 0.68 -5.72 14.34
N GLY A 33 0.22 -5.91 15.57
CA GLY A 33 1.04 -6.34 16.70
C GLY A 33 1.52 -7.78 16.56
N ASP A 34 0.66 -8.65 16.06
CA ASP A 34 0.95 -10.06 15.77
C ASP A 34 1.96 -10.24 14.63
N VAL A 35 2.25 -9.22 13.84
CA VAL A 35 3.22 -9.22 12.72
C VAL A 35 4.65 -9.48 13.19
N ARG A 36 4.92 -9.20 14.46
CA ARG A 36 6.18 -9.60 15.11
C ARG A 36 6.40 -11.12 15.12
N SER A 37 5.37 -11.93 14.83
CA SER A 37 5.43 -13.40 14.74
C SER A 37 5.86 -13.96 13.37
N GLY A 38 6.19 -13.11 12.39
CA GLY A 38 6.70 -13.56 11.08
C GLY A 38 5.64 -13.67 9.97
N TRP A 39 4.46 -13.10 10.18
CA TRP A 39 3.45 -12.95 9.14
C TRP A 39 3.85 -11.81 8.18
N GLU A 40 4.07 -12.11 6.90
CA GLU A 40 4.18 -11.07 5.85
C GLU A 40 2.80 -10.44 5.59
N THR A 41 2.40 -9.52 6.46
CA THR A 41 1.20 -8.70 6.27
C THR A 41 1.54 -7.34 5.71
N ASN A 42 0.67 -6.88 4.81
CA ASN A 42 0.59 -5.50 4.38
C ASN A 42 -0.73 -4.90 4.88
N GLU A 43 -0.90 -3.59 4.72
CA GLU A 43 -2.11 -2.90 5.15
C GLU A 43 -3.37 -3.50 4.51
N GLU A 44 -3.30 -3.95 3.25
CA GLU A 44 -4.43 -4.56 2.56
C GLU A 44 -4.91 -5.84 3.24
N LYS A 45 -4.00 -6.73 3.62
CA LYS A 45 -4.36 -7.95 4.37
C LYS A 45 -4.95 -7.62 5.74
N ALA A 46 -4.34 -6.70 6.49
CA ALA A 46 -4.84 -6.31 7.80
C ALA A 46 -6.25 -5.70 7.73
N LEU A 47 -6.49 -4.84 6.73
CA LEU A 47 -7.80 -4.24 6.50
C LEU A 47 -8.85 -5.28 6.10
N ASN A 48 -8.49 -6.23 5.22
CA ASN A 48 -9.39 -7.32 4.85
C ASN A 48 -9.69 -8.26 6.03
N GLU A 49 -8.77 -8.45 6.96
CA GLU A 49 -9.03 -9.22 8.19
C GLU A 49 -10.03 -8.51 9.09
N VAL A 50 -9.76 -7.24 9.42
CA VAL A 50 -10.58 -6.47 10.37
C VAL A 50 -11.99 -6.23 9.83
N PHE A 51 -12.12 -5.96 8.53
CA PHE A 51 -13.40 -5.65 7.90
C PHE A 51 -14.03 -6.84 7.18
N ARG A 52 -13.50 -8.06 7.33
CA ARG A 52 -13.91 -9.26 6.58
C ARG A 52 -15.41 -9.44 6.50
N ASP A 53 -16.14 -9.17 7.58
CA ASP A 53 -17.59 -9.40 7.67
C ASP A 53 -18.43 -8.11 7.52
N ARG A 54 -17.77 -6.96 7.28
CA ARG A 54 -18.40 -5.63 7.31
C ARG A 54 -17.96 -4.74 6.14
N TRP A 55 -17.71 -5.32 4.97
CA TRP A 55 -17.38 -4.55 3.76
C TRP A 55 -18.32 -4.85 2.60
N THR A 56 -18.43 -3.89 1.69
CA THR A 56 -19.17 -4.00 0.42
C THR A 56 -18.26 -3.47 -0.68
N PRO A 57 -18.22 -4.10 -1.86
CA PRO A 57 -17.40 -3.61 -2.96
C PRO A 57 -17.77 -2.18 -3.36
N LEU A 58 -16.75 -1.36 -3.55
CA LEU A 58 -16.89 -0.09 -4.27
C LEU A 58 -17.08 -0.37 -5.77
N PRO A 59 -17.82 0.50 -6.49
CA PRO A 59 -17.79 0.52 -7.94
C PRO A 59 -16.34 0.50 -8.47
N PRO A 60 -16.02 -0.32 -9.49
CA PRO A 60 -14.68 -0.38 -10.06
C PRO A 60 -14.11 0.99 -10.50
N SER A 61 -14.98 1.92 -10.91
CA SER A 61 -14.62 3.29 -11.28
C SER A 61 -13.93 4.09 -10.16
N LEU A 62 -14.18 3.73 -8.89
CA LEU A 62 -13.66 4.46 -7.72
C LEU A 62 -12.34 3.90 -7.19
N ASN A 63 -11.87 2.75 -7.67
CA ASN A 63 -10.57 2.19 -7.26
C ASN A 63 -9.96 1.35 -8.38
N SER A 64 -9.93 1.91 -9.59
CA SER A 64 -9.42 1.22 -10.78
C SER A 64 -7.91 1.08 -10.69
N SER A 65 -7.40 -0.15 -10.61
CA SER A 65 -5.95 -0.39 -10.63
C SER A 65 -5.36 -0.06 -12.00
N LYS A 66 -4.22 0.64 -12.04
CA LYS A 66 -3.50 0.89 -13.31
C LYS A 66 -3.17 -0.39 -14.08
N ARG A 67 -3.09 -1.54 -13.39
CA ARG A 67 -2.84 -2.85 -14.03
C ARG A 67 -3.94 -3.24 -15.00
N CYS A 68 -5.17 -2.75 -14.84
CA CYS A 68 -6.25 -2.99 -15.80
C CYS A 68 -5.87 -2.49 -17.20
N PHE A 69 -5.11 -1.39 -17.31
CA PHE A 69 -4.65 -0.85 -18.59
C PHE A 69 -3.87 -1.90 -19.42
N ARG A 70 -3.01 -2.69 -18.75
CA ARG A 70 -2.17 -3.70 -19.42
C ARG A 70 -2.84 -5.08 -19.45
N HIS A 71 -3.40 -5.51 -18.34
CA HIS A 71 -3.79 -6.91 -18.12
C HIS A 71 -5.27 -7.18 -18.41
N ALA A 72 -6.10 -6.14 -18.53
CA ALA A 72 -7.52 -6.25 -18.83
C ALA A 72 -8.00 -5.07 -19.70
N PRO A 73 -7.46 -4.91 -20.92
CA PRO A 73 -7.72 -3.73 -21.76
C PRO A 73 -9.20 -3.56 -22.13
N GLU A 74 -9.96 -4.64 -22.27
CA GLU A 74 -11.41 -4.58 -22.52
C GLU A 74 -12.15 -3.96 -21.34
N LEU A 75 -11.82 -4.37 -20.12
CA LEU A 75 -12.36 -3.79 -18.88
C LEU A 75 -11.92 -2.33 -18.72
N TRP A 76 -10.66 -2.02 -19.03
CA TRP A 76 -10.16 -0.65 -19.02
C TRP A 76 -10.99 0.24 -19.96
N ASN A 77 -11.21 -0.20 -21.19
CA ASN A 77 -11.95 0.55 -22.19
C ASN A 77 -13.43 0.71 -21.82
N SER A 78 -14.06 -0.31 -21.22
CA SER A 78 -15.46 -0.20 -20.79
C SER A 78 -15.67 0.77 -19.63
N MET A 79 -14.63 1.04 -18.84
CA MET A 79 -14.69 1.95 -17.70
C MET A 79 -14.20 3.37 -18.05
N LEU A 80 -13.59 3.60 -19.21
CA LEU A 80 -12.82 4.81 -19.52
C LEU A 80 -13.60 6.12 -19.26
N ASP A 81 -14.87 6.17 -19.68
CA ASP A 81 -15.72 7.36 -19.54
C ASP A 81 -16.31 7.52 -18.13
N SER A 82 -16.26 6.47 -17.32
CA SER A 82 -16.84 6.42 -15.98
C SER A 82 -15.79 6.37 -14.87
N MET A 83 -14.50 6.29 -15.21
CA MET A 83 -13.42 6.12 -14.25
C MET A 83 -13.18 7.44 -13.50
N GLU A 84 -13.33 7.39 -12.18
CA GLU A 84 -13.17 8.57 -11.31
C GLU A 84 -11.82 8.55 -10.60
N VAL A 85 -11.33 7.37 -10.21
CA VAL A 85 -10.09 7.21 -9.44
C VAL A 85 -9.23 6.10 -10.03
N LEU A 86 -8.03 6.49 -10.47
CA LEU A 86 -6.99 5.59 -10.93
C LEU A 86 -5.95 5.33 -9.83
N HIS A 87 -5.86 4.09 -9.37
CA HIS A 87 -4.92 3.66 -8.35
C HIS A 87 -3.59 3.15 -8.96
N PHE A 88 -2.53 3.92 -8.75
CA PHE A 88 -1.16 3.56 -9.17
C PHE A 88 -0.50 2.59 -8.17
N VAL A 89 -0.75 1.29 -8.31
CA VAL A 89 -0.06 0.22 -7.54
C VAL A 89 1.38 0.00 -8.02
N GLY A 90 2.33 -0.30 -7.13
CA GLY A 90 3.73 -0.50 -7.52
C GLY A 90 4.44 0.80 -7.91
N GLY A 91 5.08 0.84 -9.09
CA GLY A 91 5.85 1.93 -9.65
C GLY A 91 5.02 3.20 -9.84
N LYS A 92 5.57 4.32 -9.35
CA LYS A 92 4.85 5.59 -9.19
C LYS A 92 5.21 6.61 -10.27
N PRO A 93 4.27 7.45 -10.72
CA PRO A 93 4.48 8.40 -11.81
C PRO A 93 5.49 9.52 -11.50
N TRP A 94 5.82 9.75 -10.23
CA TRP A 94 6.83 10.74 -9.81
C TRP A 94 8.25 10.17 -9.67
N GLN A 95 8.44 8.86 -9.86
CA GLN A 95 9.76 8.25 -9.78
C GLN A 95 10.55 8.52 -11.07
N ALA A 96 11.81 8.92 -10.94
CA ALA A 96 12.70 9.19 -12.08
C ALA A 96 12.95 7.94 -12.94
N ASN A 97 12.97 6.77 -12.31
CA ASN A 97 12.95 5.48 -12.96
C ASN A 97 11.96 4.61 -12.17
N PRO A 98 10.67 4.58 -12.55
CA PRO A 98 9.69 3.76 -11.89
C PRO A 98 10.10 2.30 -12.05
N ARG A 99 10.79 1.76 -11.05
CA ARG A 99 11.05 0.34 -10.95
C ARG A 99 9.78 -0.29 -10.41
N ASP A 100 8.85 -0.55 -11.30
CA ASP A 100 7.95 -1.66 -11.06
C ASP A 100 8.73 -2.95 -11.31
N TRP A 101 8.36 -4.02 -10.62
CA TRP A 101 8.69 -5.37 -11.06
C TRP A 101 8.06 -5.71 -12.42
N GLU A 102 7.11 -4.88 -12.86
CA GLU A 102 6.52 -4.83 -14.19
C GLU A 102 7.23 -3.79 -15.08
N GLU A 103 7.54 -4.16 -16.33
CA GLU A 103 8.18 -3.28 -17.31
C GLU A 103 7.43 -1.92 -17.45
N SER A 104 8.08 -0.85 -17.02
CA SER A 104 7.48 0.49 -16.87
C SER A 104 7.05 1.14 -18.20
N ALA A 105 7.61 0.68 -19.33
CA ALA A 105 7.33 1.23 -20.66
C ALA A 105 5.85 1.17 -21.03
N HIS A 106 5.14 0.10 -20.64
CA HIS A 106 3.72 -0.06 -20.97
C HIS A 106 2.82 0.99 -20.30
N TYR A 107 3.24 1.55 -19.16
CA TYR A 107 2.44 2.51 -18.40
C TYR A 107 2.78 3.97 -18.71
N ALA A 108 3.67 4.23 -19.69
CA ALA A 108 4.08 5.58 -20.06
C ALA A 108 2.88 6.53 -20.33
N PRO A 109 1.82 6.14 -21.07
CA PRO A 109 0.66 7.01 -21.27
C PRO A 109 -0.04 7.45 -19.98
N LEU A 110 -0.08 6.56 -18.97
CA LEU A 110 -0.69 6.86 -17.67
C LEU A 110 0.22 7.76 -16.82
N PHE A 111 1.53 7.56 -16.89
CA PHE A 111 2.48 8.42 -16.18
C PHE A 111 2.50 9.84 -16.77
N ASP A 112 2.46 9.96 -18.09
CA ASP A 112 2.36 11.26 -18.77
C ASP A 112 1.09 12.00 -18.38
N LEU A 113 -0.04 11.30 -18.24
CA LEU A 113 -1.29 11.88 -17.74
C LEU A 113 -1.11 12.50 -16.35
N CYS A 114 -0.48 11.79 -15.40
CA CYS A 114 -0.20 12.31 -14.06
C CYS A 114 0.75 13.52 -14.07
N VAL A 115 1.79 13.48 -14.90
CA VAL A 115 2.72 14.60 -15.04
C VAL A 115 2.01 15.84 -15.59
N ARG A 116 1.15 15.67 -16.60
CA ARG A 116 0.32 16.76 -17.14
C ARG A 116 -0.63 17.33 -16.09
N ALA A 117 -1.33 16.48 -15.35
CA ALA A 117 -2.23 16.91 -14.28
C ALA A 117 -1.48 17.76 -13.23
N ARG A 118 -0.29 17.32 -12.79
CA ARG A 118 0.55 18.09 -11.86
C ARG A 118 0.97 19.46 -12.40
N ARG A 119 1.28 19.56 -13.70
CA ARG A 119 1.64 20.84 -14.32
C ARG A 119 0.48 21.82 -14.33
N ILE A 120 -0.74 21.34 -14.54
CA ILE A 120 -1.96 22.16 -14.53
C ILE A 120 -2.30 22.61 -13.10
N SER A 121 -2.26 21.70 -12.13
CA SER A 121 -2.63 21.99 -10.74
C SER A 121 -1.58 22.78 -9.96
N GLY A 122 -0.38 22.95 -10.51
CA GLY A 122 0.77 23.51 -9.81
C GLY A 122 1.33 22.56 -8.73
N PRO A 123 2.46 22.91 -8.09
CA PRO A 123 2.91 22.17 -6.92
C PRO A 123 1.87 22.32 -5.80
N PRO A 124 1.61 21.27 -4.99
CA PRO A 124 0.74 21.43 -3.83
C PRO A 124 1.33 22.51 -2.92
N PRO A 125 0.49 23.32 -2.24
CA PRO A 125 0.95 24.35 -1.32
C PRO A 125 1.49 23.70 -0.04
N ILE A 126 2.63 23.02 -0.13
CA ILE A 126 3.32 22.43 1.01
C ILE A 126 4.48 23.36 1.39
N LYS A 127 4.21 24.29 2.31
CA LYS A 127 5.25 24.71 3.25
C LYS A 127 5.38 23.57 4.25
N LEU A 128 6.40 22.73 4.11
CA LEU A 128 6.81 21.80 5.16
C LEU A 128 7.27 22.65 6.37
N THR A 129 6.34 23.06 7.22
CA THR A 129 6.70 23.29 8.62
C THR A 129 6.94 21.91 9.18
N ALA A 130 8.21 21.55 9.37
CA ALA A 130 8.57 20.32 10.05
C ALA A 130 7.76 20.23 11.34
N TRP A 131 6.84 19.27 11.41
CA TRP A 131 6.26 18.88 12.68
C TRP A 131 7.40 18.27 13.49
N VAL A 132 7.93 19.03 14.44
CA VAL A 132 8.85 18.52 15.46
C VAL A 132 7.96 17.94 16.54
N PRO A 133 7.87 16.61 16.72
CA PRO A 133 7.21 16.07 17.90
C PRO A 133 7.84 16.70 19.13
N ALA A 134 7.02 17.25 20.03
CA ALA A 134 7.48 17.58 21.36
C ALA A 134 8.17 16.34 21.93
N ALA A 135 9.43 16.47 22.32
CA ALA A 135 10.21 15.38 22.89
C ALA A 135 9.53 14.93 24.18
N THR A 136 8.65 13.94 24.11
CA THR A 136 8.23 13.18 25.28
C THR A 136 9.45 12.39 25.78
N PRO A 137 9.88 12.57 27.04
CA PRO A 137 10.98 11.79 27.59
C PRO A 137 10.64 10.30 27.47
N ARG A 138 11.54 9.54 26.82
CA ARG A 138 11.41 8.08 26.76
C ARG A 138 11.57 7.55 28.19
N PRO A 139 10.63 6.73 28.72
CA PRO A 139 10.85 6.06 30.00
C PRO A 139 12.14 5.24 29.90
N SER A 140 13.02 5.35 30.89
CA SER A 140 14.27 4.59 30.96
C SER A 140 13.97 3.09 30.93
N GLN A 141 14.23 2.44 29.80
CA GLN A 141 14.26 0.98 29.75
C GLN A 141 15.62 0.52 30.29
N PRO A 142 15.66 -0.51 31.17
CA PRO A 142 16.92 -1.07 31.62
C PRO A 142 17.65 -1.68 30.41
N GLU A 143 18.93 -1.32 30.27
CA GLU A 143 19.79 -1.81 29.19
C GLU A 143 19.92 -3.34 29.27
N ALA A 144 19.35 -4.04 28.29
CA ALA A 144 19.69 -5.44 28.05
C ALA A 144 21.10 -5.49 27.45
N LYS A 145 22.09 -5.83 28.28
CA LYS A 145 23.44 -6.15 27.81
C LYS A 145 23.40 -7.46 27.02
N PHE A 146 23.55 -7.36 25.71
CA PHE A 146 23.85 -8.50 24.85
C PHE A 146 25.36 -8.60 24.70
N ASP A 147 25.97 -9.58 25.37
CA ASP A 147 27.36 -9.96 25.11
C ASP A 147 27.41 -10.74 23.79
N VAL A 148 27.85 -10.07 22.72
CA VAL A 148 28.16 -10.71 21.44
C VAL A 148 29.67 -11.00 21.39
N PRO A 149 30.11 -12.26 21.27
CA PRO A 149 31.52 -12.57 21.10
C PRO A 149 32.02 -12.05 19.74
N VAL A 150 33.06 -11.23 19.76
CA VAL A 150 33.79 -10.76 18.57
C VAL A 150 34.47 -11.97 17.92
N GLY A 151 34.05 -12.35 16.70
CA GLY A 151 34.82 -13.30 15.88
C GLY A 151 34.07 -14.33 15.02
N SER A 152 32.77 -14.23 14.77
CA SER A 152 32.09 -15.14 13.82
C SER A 152 31.59 -14.40 12.58
N SER A 153 32.28 -14.60 11.45
CA SER A 153 31.80 -14.20 10.13
C SER A 153 30.68 -15.15 9.68
N TYR A 154 29.45 -14.66 9.59
CA TYR A 154 28.35 -15.40 8.99
C TYR A 154 28.33 -15.14 7.48
N SER A 155 28.65 -16.17 6.70
CA SER A 155 28.50 -16.16 5.25
C SER A 155 27.09 -16.63 4.90
N LEU A 156 26.21 -15.71 4.49
CA LEU A 156 24.90 -16.02 3.94
C LEU A 156 25.07 -16.71 2.59
N LYS A 157 25.03 -18.05 2.57
CA LYS A 157 24.90 -18.81 1.33
C LYS A 157 23.46 -18.71 0.84
N HIS A 158 23.24 -17.98 -0.24
CA HIS A 158 21.97 -18.02 -0.98
C HIS A 158 21.76 -19.44 -1.56
N PRO A 159 20.63 -20.12 -1.29
CA PRO A 159 20.30 -21.34 -2.00
C PRO A 159 20.00 -21.02 -3.48
N LYS A 160 20.67 -21.74 -4.38
CA LYS A 160 20.45 -21.68 -5.82
C LYS A 160 19.03 -22.17 -6.13
N GLN A 161 18.22 -21.34 -6.79
CA GLN A 161 17.00 -21.80 -7.46
C GLN A 161 17.39 -22.69 -8.65
N THR A 162 16.88 -23.92 -8.65
CA THR A 162 16.83 -24.79 -9.83
C THR A 162 15.49 -24.61 -10.51
N TYR A 163 15.53 -24.53 -11.85
CA TYR A 163 14.45 -24.25 -12.80
C TYR A 163 13.18 -25.08 -12.62
#